data_AF-A0A519VT14-F1
#
_entry.id   AF-A0A519VT14-F1
#
_cell.length_a   1.000
_cell.length_b   1.000
_cell.length_c   1.000
_cell.angle_alpha   90.00
_cell.angle_beta   90.00
_cell.angle_gamma   90.00
#
_symmetry.space_group_name_H-M   'P 1'
#
loop_
_entity.id
_entity.type
_entity.pdbx_description
1 polymer ?
#
loop_
_entity_poly.entity_id
_entity_poly.type
_entity_poly.pdbx_seq_one_letter_code
_entity_poly.pdbx_strand_id
1 'polypeptide(L)'
;SELTDLLQEVICNKKDYHWVNGIDEETWMAFFSLIDLPKTKDVLIPNTFFQPLINSLLIIGNRISTLGLEPEILSRMPRVEEYHSDFLALSTELHVFLNAYQSGMYAEASDELKQLKVILSQCRDSVQRIRKSQKNRGTSIRQVYTLLRITQNIDRFQKILQFFELKNSDKEKQLRLTVSFFKQLVYAESTNKGVRAHIKENTDLLAYQVIEHTSSVGKKYITVTKKQYFESVWAAMKGGVIIVIAVIIKAFIGDIDGLALLPSALLYSLNYAAAFVVIYVTHSALATKQPSMTASYIANALSGKEKGEVDLEEAADTIIRLSRSQFASVLGNLIVFCAL
;
A
#
# COMPACT_ATOMS: atom_id res chain seq x y z
N SER A 1 -8.02 16.69 -23.72
CA SER A 1 -9.20 16.16 -24.41
C SER A 1 -8.76 15.50 -25.69
N GLU A 2 -8.14 16.23 -26.63
CA GLU A 2 -7.83 15.74 -27.98
C GLU A 2 -7.18 14.35 -28.07
N LEU A 3 -6.15 14.03 -27.26
CA LEU A 3 -5.49 12.73 -27.33
C LEU A 3 -6.38 11.56 -26.86
N THR A 4 -7.13 11.76 -25.78
CA THR A 4 -8.01 10.73 -25.20
C THR A 4 -9.20 10.48 -26.11
N ASP A 5 -9.72 11.54 -26.72
CA ASP A 5 -10.84 11.45 -27.66
C ASP A 5 -10.41 10.72 -28.94
N LEU A 6 -9.21 11.04 -29.48
CA LEU A 6 -8.66 10.39 -30.68
C LEU A 6 -8.28 8.92 -30.44
N LEU A 7 -7.79 8.58 -29.23
CA LEU A 7 -7.59 7.20 -28.81
C LEU A 7 -8.90 6.45 -28.62
N GLN A 8 -9.95 7.10 -28.13
CA GLN A 8 -11.27 6.46 -28.01
C GLN A 8 -11.92 6.21 -29.37
N GLU A 9 -11.65 7.05 -30.38
CA GLU A 9 -12.09 6.83 -31.75
C GLU A 9 -11.34 5.69 -32.45
N VAL A 10 -10.04 5.50 -32.16
CA VAL A 10 -9.22 4.45 -32.77
C VAL A 10 -9.29 3.12 -31.99
N ILE A 11 -9.50 3.18 -30.67
CA ILE A 11 -9.46 2.05 -29.74
C ILE A 11 -10.83 1.89 -29.09
N CYS A 12 -11.73 1.23 -29.82
CA CYS A 12 -13.13 1.10 -29.46
C CYS A 12 -13.41 -0.03 -28.46
N ASN A 13 -12.49 -1.00 -28.29
CA ASN A 13 -12.75 -2.23 -27.54
C ASN A 13 -11.83 -2.39 -26.32
N LYS A 14 -12.39 -2.83 -25.19
CA LYS A 14 -11.66 -3.11 -23.93
C LYS A 14 -10.59 -4.21 -24.07
N LYS A 15 -10.59 -4.97 -25.16
CA LYS A 15 -9.62 -6.03 -25.46
C LYS A 15 -8.51 -5.58 -26.41
N ASP A 16 -8.51 -4.33 -26.88
CA ASP A 16 -7.56 -3.86 -27.89
C ASP A 16 -6.11 -3.88 -27.39
N TYR A 17 -5.91 -3.79 -26.08
CA TYR A 17 -4.58 -3.98 -25.49
C TYR A 17 -3.96 -5.36 -25.79
N HIS A 18 -4.76 -6.40 -26.04
CA HIS A 18 -4.23 -7.74 -26.33
C HIS A 18 -3.49 -7.79 -27.66
N TRP A 19 -4.07 -7.21 -28.72
CA TRP A 19 -3.41 -7.21 -30.03
C TRP A 19 -2.29 -6.18 -30.10
N VAL A 20 -2.45 -5.01 -29.44
CA VAL A 20 -1.41 -3.98 -29.38
C VAL A 20 -0.14 -4.49 -28.66
N ASN A 21 -0.32 -5.21 -27.56
CA ASN A 21 0.81 -5.84 -26.85
C ASN A 21 1.32 -7.11 -27.53
N GLY A 22 0.51 -7.77 -28.36
CA GLY A 22 0.88 -8.98 -29.10
C GLY A 22 1.83 -8.70 -30.28
N ILE A 23 1.84 -7.48 -30.81
CA ILE A 23 2.81 -7.05 -31.84
C ILE A 23 4.13 -6.71 -31.15
N ASP A 24 5.24 -7.21 -31.70
CA ASP A 24 6.60 -6.97 -31.23
C ASP A 24 7.00 -5.49 -31.31
N GLU A 25 7.96 -5.07 -30.48
CA GLU A 25 8.40 -3.68 -30.46
C GLU A 25 9.07 -3.26 -31.77
N GLU A 26 9.75 -4.17 -32.47
CA GLU A 26 10.47 -3.86 -33.72
C GLU A 26 9.50 -3.52 -34.85
N THR A 27 8.43 -4.30 -35.02
CA THR A 27 7.36 -3.98 -35.99
C THR A 27 6.69 -2.65 -35.69
N TRP A 28 6.44 -2.32 -34.41
CA TRP A 28 5.90 -1.02 -34.03
C TRP A 28 6.87 0.13 -34.33
N MET A 29 8.16 -0.06 -34.05
CA MET A 29 9.19 0.94 -34.38
C MET A 29 9.28 1.15 -35.90
N ALA A 30 9.23 0.08 -36.69
CA ALA A 30 9.20 0.16 -38.15
C ALA A 30 7.95 0.92 -38.63
N PHE A 31 6.78 0.61 -38.08
CA PHE A 31 5.53 1.31 -38.38
C PHE A 31 5.60 2.81 -38.08
N PHE A 32 6.02 3.20 -36.87
CA PHE A 32 6.16 4.62 -36.52
C PHE A 32 7.29 5.33 -37.27
N SER A 33 8.29 4.60 -37.77
CA SER A 33 9.31 5.17 -38.66
C SER A 33 8.79 5.47 -40.07
N LEU A 34 7.78 4.71 -40.53
CA LEU A 34 7.14 4.86 -41.84
C LEU A 34 6.03 5.91 -41.83
N ILE A 35 5.34 6.08 -40.70
CA ILE A 35 4.35 7.16 -40.55
C ILE A 35 5.12 8.47 -40.40
N ASP A 36 5.14 9.25 -41.48
CA ASP A 36 5.62 10.62 -41.47
C ASP A 36 4.56 11.52 -40.80
N LEU A 37 4.40 11.37 -39.47
CA LEU A 37 3.63 12.31 -38.65
C LEU A 37 4.18 13.71 -38.93
N PRO A 38 3.34 14.74 -39.16
CA PRO A 38 3.80 16.05 -39.62
C PRO A 38 4.91 16.60 -38.72
N LYS A 39 6.15 16.43 -39.20
CA LYS A 39 7.40 16.78 -38.52
C LYS A 39 7.54 18.29 -38.48
N THR A 40 6.91 18.93 -37.50
CA THR A 40 7.21 20.33 -37.19
C THR A 40 8.31 20.36 -36.13
N LYS A 41 9.55 20.56 -36.59
CA LYS A 41 10.76 20.84 -35.79
C LYS A 41 11.39 19.63 -35.07
N ASP A 42 11.95 18.70 -35.84
CA ASP A 42 12.94 17.69 -35.38
C ASP A 42 12.54 16.76 -34.23
N VAL A 43 11.24 16.58 -33.95
CA VAL A 43 10.76 15.62 -32.95
C VAL A 43 9.85 14.59 -33.61
N LEU A 44 10.11 13.31 -33.35
CA LEU A 44 9.34 12.15 -33.81
C LEU A 44 7.90 12.11 -33.25
N ILE A 45 7.66 12.85 -32.18
CA ILE A 45 6.35 13.02 -31.56
C ILE A 45 5.84 14.42 -31.94
N PRO A 46 4.66 14.56 -32.56
CA PRO A 46 4.09 15.86 -32.87
C PRO A 46 3.97 16.75 -31.63
N ASN A 47 4.20 18.06 -31.77
CA ASN A 47 4.05 19.03 -30.67
C ASN A 47 2.67 18.96 -29.99
N THR A 48 1.65 18.51 -30.71
CA THR A 48 0.30 18.22 -30.21
C THR A 48 0.26 17.21 -29.05
N PHE A 49 1.24 16.31 -28.93
CA PHE A 49 1.32 15.36 -27.80
C PHE A 49 2.03 15.94 -26.58
N PHE A 50 2.94 16.89 -26.76
CA PHE A 50 3.66 17.50 -25.64
C PHE A 50 2.76 18.39 -24.79
N GLN A 51 1.78 19.08 -25.38
CA GLN A 51 0.87 19.93 -24.62
C GLN A 51 0.02 19.15 -23.60
N PRO A 52 -0.61 18.00 -23.94
CA PRO A 52 -1.23 17.10 -22.96
C PRO A 52 -0.27 16.60 -21.88
N LEU A 53 0.99 16.30 -22.21
CA LEU A 53 1.99 15.84 -21.23
C LEU A 53 2.35 16.96 -20.25
N ILE A 54 2.56 18.19 -20.73
CA ILE A 54 2.78 19.38 -19.90
C ILE A 54 1.58 19.60 -18.96
N ASN A 55 0.36 19.57 -19.49
CA ASN A 55 -0.86 19.71 -18.68
C ASN A 55 -0.97 18.59 -17.63
N SER A 56 -0.59 17.37 -17.99
CA SER A 56 -0.59 16.24 -17.06
C SER A 56 0.44 16.42 -15.94
N LEU A 57 1.65 16.89 -16.26
CA LEU A 57 2.66 17.23 -15.24
C LEU A 57 2.14 18.30 -14.30
N LEU A 58 1.54 19.39 -14.82
CA LEU A 58 0.95 20.44 -14.00
C LEU A 58 -0.11 19.91 -13.03
N ILE A 59 -1.04 19.08 -13.53
CA ILE A 59 -2.10 18.51 -12.69
C ILE A 59 -1.51 17.57 -11.63
N ILE A 60 -0.61 16.67 -12.02
CA ILE A 60 -0.05 15.67 -11.12
C ILE A 60 0.89 16.32 -10.09
N GLY A 61 1.72 17.27 -10.51
CA GLY A 61 2.63 18.02 -9.63
C GLY A 61 1.86 18.76 -8.55
N ASN A 62 0.86 19.56 -8.93
CA ASN A 62 -0.03 20.24 -7.98
C ASN A 62 -0.73 19.26 -7.04
N ARG A 63 -1.19 18.11 -7.56
CA ARG A 63 -1.83 17.08 -6.74
C ARG A 63 -0.88 16.47 -5.70
N ILE A 64 0.39 16.24 -6.05
CA ILE A 64 1.41 15.78 -5.11
C ILE A 64 1.60 16.84 -4.02
N SER A 65 1.71 18.12 -4.40
CA SER A 65 1.84 19.24 -3.46
C SER A 65 0.66 19.31 -2.50
N THR A 66 -0.58 19.28 -3.00
CA THR A 66 -1.79 19.32 -2.16
C THR A 66 -1.86 18.13 -1.21
N LEU A 67 -1.60 16.91 -1.68
CA LEU A 67 -1.62 15.71 -0.83
C LEU A 67 -0.51 15.75 0.23
N GLY A 68 0.66 16.28 -0.12
CA GLY A 68 1.79 16.47 0.81
C GLY A 68 1.53 17.50 1.91
N LEU A 69 0.53 18.37 1.72
CA LEU A 69 0.10 19.39 2.67
C LEU A 69 -1.12 18.97 3.49
N GLU A 70 -1.62 17.75 3.33
CA GLU A 70 -2.69 17.26 4.19
C GLU A 70 -2.23 17.21 5.67
N PRO A 71 -3.09 17.57 6.64
CA PRO A 71 -2.75 17.58 8.07
C PRO A 71 -2.16 16.25 8.57
N GLU A 72 -2.64 15.13 8.04
CA GLU A 72 -2.19 13.78 8.36
C GLU A 72 -0.73 13.51 7.93
N ILE A 73 -0.23 14.24 6.93
CA ILE A 73 1.15 14.19 6.45
C ILE A 73 1.98 15.23 7.22
N LEU A 74 1.51 16.47 7.29
CA LEU A 74 2.20 17.58 7.96
C LEU A 74 2.48 17.30 9.45
N SER A 75 1.53 16.72 10.18
CA SER A 75 1.68 16.36 11.59
C SER A 75 2.79 15.33 11.87
N ARG A 76 3.32 14.67 10.84
CA ARG A 76 4.43 13.72 10.94
C ARG A 76 5.75 14.27 10.40
N MET A 77 5.75 15.46 9.82
CA MET A 77 6.98 16.10 9.32
C MET A 77 7.62 16.87 10.48
N PRO A 78 8.91 16.61 10.79
CA PRO A 78 9.57 17.18 11.96
C PRO A 78 9.83 18.69 11.87
N ARG A 79 9.62 19.35 10.73
CA ARG A 79 9.96 20.77 10.49
C ARG A 79 9.09 21.43 9.40
N VAL A 80 7.83 21.71 9.70
CA VAL A 80 6.97 22.52 8.79
C VAL A 80 7.32 24.01 8.90
N GLU A 81 7.98 24.42 9.98
CA GLU A 81 8.30 25.81 10.33
C GLU A 81 9.49 26.39 9.53
N GLU A 82 10.29 25.56 8.84
CA GLU A 82 11.37 25.99 7.95
C GLU A 82 10.90 25.98 6.48
N TYR A 83 9.90 26.81 6.17
CA TYR A 83 9.48 27.36 4.86
C TYR A 83 9.39 26.50 3.58
N HIS A 84 9.90 25.28 3.46
CA HIS A 84 10.01 24.55 2.19
C HIS A 84 9.71 23.05 2.42
N SER A 85 8.43 22.69 2.49
CA SER A 85 8.05 21.28 2.33
C SER A 85 8.53 20.81 0.95
N ASP A 86 9.23 19.66 0.86
CA ASP A 86 9.67 19.07 -0.41
C ASP A 86 8.52 19.02 -1.44
N PHE A 87 7.30 18.78 -0.95
CA PHE A 87 6.08 18.73 -1.75
C PHE A 87 5.67 20.10 -2.33
N LEU A 88 5.92 21.21 -1.61
CA LEU A 88 5.69 22.56 -2.12
C LEU A 88 6.76 22.95 -3.14
N ALA A 89 8.02 22.65 -2.84
CA ALA A 89 9.14 22.89 -3.74
C ALA A 89 8.92 22.23 -5.11
N LEU A 90 8.30 21.03 -5.14
CA LEU A 90 7.99 20.34 -6.39
C LEU A 90 7.15 21.19 -7.36
N SER A 91 6.13 21.90 -6.85
CA SER A 91 5.29 22.75 -7.71
C SER A 91 6.07 23.94 -8.25
N THR A 92 6.90 24.55 -7.41
CA THR A 92 7.74 25.69 -7.81
C THR A 92 8.73 25.29 -8.89
N GLU A 93 9.52 24.24 -8.66
CA GLU A 93 10.50 23.74 -9.64
C GLU A 93 9.84 23.27 -10.94
N LEU A 94 8.64 22.68 -10.86
CA LEU A 94 7.89 22.31 -12.04
C LEU A 94 7.56 23.52 -12.90
N HIS A 95 7.12 24.63 -12.30
CA HIS A 95 6.84 25.86 -13.03
C HIS A 95 8.10 26.46 -13.64
N VAL A 96 9.23 26.46 -12.91
CA VAL A 96 10.53 26.94 -13.44
C VAL A 96 10.95 26.14 -14.67
N PHE A 97 10.92 24.80 -14.56
CA PHE A 97 11.22 23.90 -15.67
C PHE A 97 10.31 24.14 -16.89
N LEU A 98 8.99 24.22 -16.67
CA LEU A 98 8.03 24.39 -17.76
C LEU A 98 8.17 25.74 -18.46
N ASN A 99 8.44 26.81 -17.71
CA ASN A 99 8.70 28.13 -18.27
C ASN A 99 9.94 28.12 -19.16
N ALA A 100 11.07 27.59 -18.67
CA ALA A 100 12.29 27.47 -19.47
C ALA A 100 12.07 26.62 -20.74
N TYR A 101 11.30 25.52 -20.62
CA TYR A 101 10.97 24.64 -21.73
C TYR A 101 10.10 25.33 -22.79
N GLN A 102 9.05 26.06 -22.37
CA GLN A 102 8.12 26.76 -23.28
C GLN A 102 8.75 27.99 -23.94
N SER A 103 9.67 28.68 -23.25
CA SER A 103 10.45 29.79 -23.79
C SER A 103 11.53 29.36 -24.79
N GLY A 104 11.72 28.05 -25.01
CA GLY A 104 12.71 27.52 -25.94
C GLY A 104 14.16 27.57 -25.42
N MET A 105 14.36 27.84 -24.13
CA MET A 105 15.67 27.89 -23.47
C MET A 105 16.09 26.47 -23.07
N TYR A 106 16.38 25.62 -24.06
CA TYR A 106 16.54 24.17 -23.84
C TYR A 106 17.72 23.77 -22.96
N ALA A 107 18.81 24.55 -22.95
CA ALA A 107 19.95 24.32 -22.05
C ALA A 107 19.53 24.52 -20.58
N GLU A 108 18.90 25.65 -20.27
CA GLU A 108 18.35 25.95 -18.95
C GLU A 108 17.29 24.93 -18.55
N ALA A 109 16.33 24.63 -19.44
CA ALA A 109 15.31 23.63 -19.20
C ALA A 109 15.89 22.24 -18.89
N SER A 110 17.05 21.89 -19.46
CA SER A 110 17.72 20.62 -19.16
C SER A 110 18.32 20.60 -17.76
N ASP A 111 18.80 21.72 -17.24
CA ASP A 111 19.32 21.81 -15.88
C ASP A 111 18.19 21.86 -14.86
N GLU A 112 17.11 22.61 -15.15
CA GLU A 112 15.90 22.63 -14.33
C GLU A 112 15.22 21.25 -14.27
N LEU A 113 15.28 20.48 -15.36
CA LEU A 113 14.79 19.10 -15.36
C LEU A 113 15.56 18.20 -14.37
N LYS A 114 16.88 18.40 -14.23
CA LYS A 114 17.68 17.65 -13.23
C LYS A 114 17.27 18.05 -11.83
N GLN A 115 17.09 19.35 -11.58
CA GLN A 115 16.65 19.87 -10.29
C GLN A 115 15.26 19.35 -9.91
N LEU A 116 14.31 19.37 -10.85
CA LEU A 116 12.97 18.84 -10.65
C LEU A 116 12.98 17.35 -10.25
N LYS A 117 13.86 16.55 -10.84
CA LYS A 117 14.04 15.13 -10.46
C LYS A 117 14.59 14.97 -9.05
N VAL A 118 15.53 15.83 -8.64
CA VAL A 118 16.07 15.82 -7.27
C VAL A 118 14.94 16.09 -6.28
N ILE A 119 14.14 17.13 -6.50
CA ILE A 119 13.00 17.42 -5.62
C ILE A 119 11.96 16.29 -5.62
N LEU A 120 11.69 15.68 -6.78
CA LEU A 120 10.80 14.52 -6.87
C LEU A 120 11.33 13.32 -6.06
N SER A 121 12.66 13.10 -6.05
CA SER A 121 13.28 12.06 -5.22
C SER A 121 13.18 12.37 -3.73
N GLN A 122 13.35 13.63 -3.33
CA GLN A 122 13.18 14.08 -1.95
C GLN A 122 11.73 13.89 -1.48
N CYS A 123 10.74 14.17 -2.33
CA CYS A 123 9.33 13.86 -2.05
C CYS A 123 9.13 12.37 -1.78
N ARG A 124 9.75 11.49 -2.58
CA ARG A 124 9.67 10.02 -2.39
C ARG A 124 10.34 9.61 -1.07
N ASP A 125 11.48 10.18 -0.73
CA ASP A 125 12.18 9.90 0.52
C ASP A 125 11.39 10.37 1.75
N SER A 126 10.72 11.52 1.65
CA SER A 126 9.80 12.03 2.66
C SER A 126 8.62 11.08 2.88
N VAL A 127 8.00 10.55 1.83
CA VAL A 127 6.98 9.49 1.93
C VAL A 127 7.53 8.26 2.67
N GLN A 128 8.73 7.80 2.31
CA GLN A 128 9.35 6.62 2.94
C GLN A 128 9.69 6.85 4.41
N ARG A 129 10.17 8.05 4.78
CA ARG A 129 10.42 8.43 6.17
C ARG A 129 9.13 8.40 7.00
N ILE A 130 8.03 8.95 6.47
CA ILE A 130 6.74 8.92 7.16
C ILE A 130 6.25 7.48 7.32
N ARG A 131 6.32 6.65 6.28
CA ARG A 131 5.97 5.20 6.36
C ARG A 131 6.81 4.45 7.40
N LYS A 132 8.10 4.75 7.53
CA LYS A 132 8.94 4.13 8.58
C LYS A 132 8.53 4.57 9.99
N SER A 133 8.15 5.85 10.16
CA SER A 133 7.73 6.39 11.45
C SER A 133 6.39 5.81 11.96
N GLN A 134 5.54 5.31 11.05
CA GLN A 134 4.23 4.72 11.35
C GLN A 134 4.29 3.52 12.30
N LYS A 135 5.37 2.72 12.24
CA LYS A 135 5.56 1.54 13.10
C LYS A 135 5.65 1.88 14.59
N ASN A 136 6.03 3.11 14.93
CA ASN A 136 6.28 3.53 16.31
C ASN A 136 5.18 4.43 16.90
N ARG A 137 4.35 5.08 16.07
CA ARG A 137 3.40 6.13 16.51
C ARG A 137 1.93 5.89 16.10
N GLY A 138 1.60 4.68 15.62
CA GLY A 138 0.27 4.32 15.14
C GLY A 138 -0.09 4.94 13.77
N THR A 139 -1.06 4.33 13.07
CA THR A 139 -1.43 4.71 11.70
C THR A 139 -2.93 4.96 11.55
N SER A 140 -3.32 6.02 10.84
CA SER A 140 -4.69 6.17 10.35
C SER A 140 -4.81 5.58 8.93
N ILE A 141 -5.98 5.03 8.60
CA ILE A 141 -6.30 4.52 7.25
C ILE A 141 -6.14 5.65 6.22
N ARG A 142 -6.64 6.85 6.56
CA ARG A 142 -6.53 8.05 5.71
C ARG A 142 -5.08 8.36 5.37
N GLN A 143 -4.18 8.34 6.35
CA GLN A 143 -2.76 8.64 6.13
C GLN A 143 -2.10 7.67 5.16
N VAL A 144 -2.36 6.37 5.30
CA VAL A 144 -1.77 5.36 4.39
C VAL A 144 -2.33 5.52 2.99
N TYR A 145 -3.63 5.76 2.86
CA TYR A 145 -4.23 6.08 1.56
C TYR A 145 -3.56 7.32 0.94
N THR A 146 -3.40 8.42 1.68
CA THR A 146 -2.72 9.63 1.19
C THR A 146 -1.28 9.33 0.75
N LEU A 147 -0.49 8.61 1.55
CA LEU A 147 0.89 8.24 1.20
C LEU A 147 0.97 7.36 -0.05
N LEU A 148 0.03 6.43 -0.24
CA LEU A 148 -0.03 5.66 -1.47
C LEU A 148 -0.35 6.56 -2.65
N ARG A 149 -1.38 7.41 -2.53
CA ARG A 149 -1.78 8.32 -3.61
C ARG A 149 -0.61 9.22 -4.01
N ILE A 150 0.17 9.72 -3.06
CA ILE A 150 1.40 10.47 -3.34
C ILE A 150 2.38 9.60 -4.13
N THR A 151 2.66 8.37 -3.67
CA THR A 151 3.58 7.44 -4.35
C THR A 151 3.17 7.17 -5.80
N GLN A 152 1.89 6.83 -6.04
CA GLN A 152 1.34 6.60 -7.37
C GLN A 152 1.46 7.83 -8.27
N ASN A 153 1.23 9.03 -7.73
CA ASN A 153 1.38 10.26 -8.50
C ASN A 153 2.86 10.55 -8.80
N ILE A 154 3.78 10.33 -7.86
CA ILE A 154 5.23 10.45 -8.09
C ILE A 154 5.68 9.50 -9.21
N ASP A 155 5.25 8.24 -9.19
CA ASP A 155 5.60 7.26 -10.21
C ASP A 155 5.10 7.66 -11.59
N ARG A 156 3.86 8.16 -11.67
CA ARG A 156 3.28 8.69 -12.91
C ARG A 156 4.01 9.93 -13.40
N PHE A 157 4.33 10.86 -12.50
CA PHE A 157 5.08 12.07 -12.79
C PHE A 157 6.46 11.72 -13.38
N GLN A 158 7.18 10.79 -12.74
CA GLN A 158 8.48 10.33 -13.20
C GLN A 158 8.42 9.71 -14.61
N LYS A 159 7.38 8.92 -14.91
CA LYS A 159 7.18 8.36 -16.26
C LYS A 159 6.96 9.46 -17.32
N ILE A 160 6.22 10.51 -16.99
CA ILE A 160 5.98 11.62 -17.93
C ILE A 160 7.26 12.44 -18.15
N LEU A 161 8.08 12.65 -17.11
CA LEU A 161 9.35 13.36 -17.25
C LEU A 161 10.32 12.71 -18.25
N GLN A 162 10.27 11.38 -18.41
CA GLN A 162 11.13 10.67 -19.35
C GLN A 162 10.96 11.16 -20.80
N PHE A 163 9.78 11.65 -21.19
CA PHE A 163 9.55 12.19 -22.54
C PHE A 163 10.31 13.49 -22.81
N PHE A 164 10.62 14.27 -21.76
CA PHE A 164 11.32 15.55 -21.91
C PHE A 164 12.84 15.38 -21.98
N GLU A 165 13.40 14.31 -21.41
CA GLU A 165 14.83 13.96 -21.52
C GLU A 165 15.23 13.55 -22.94
N LEU A 166 14.27 12.99 -23.66
CA LEU A 166 14.51 12.32 -24.93
C LEU A 166 14.68 13.26 -26.10
N LYS A 167 14.29 14.54 -25.97
CA LYS A 167 14.44 15.54 -27.04
C LYS A 167 15.89 15.72 -27.50
N ASN A 168 16.87 15.37 -26.65
CA ASN A 168 18.30 15.39 -26.96
C ASN A 168 18.93 13.99 -27.13
N SER A 169 18.11 12.93 -27.25
CA SER A 169 18.55 11.53 -27.32
C SER A 169 18.53 10.95 -28.75
N ASP A 170 19.26 9.84 -28.93
CA ASP A 170 19.28 9.07 -30.18
C ASP A 170 17.88 8.69 -30.68
N LYS A 171 17.69 8.75 -32.00
CA LYS A 171 16.42 8.60 -32.70
C LYS A 171 15.76 7.24 -32.46
N GLU A 172 16.57 6.19 -32.35
CA GLU A 172 16.10 4.84 -32.03
C GLU A 172 15.54 4.74 -30.60
N LYS A 173 16.18 5.39 -29.62
CA LYS A 173 15.70 5.42 -28.23
C LYS A 173 14.38 6.17 -28.11
N GLN A 174 14.22 7.27 -28.85
CA GLN A 174 12.96 8.00 -28.93
C GLN A 174 11.82 7.09 -29.45
N LEU A 175 12.06 6.39 -30.57
CA LEU A 175 11.08 5.47 -31.17
C LEU A 175 10.66 4.37 -30.19
N ARG A 176 11.62 3.70 -29.53
CA ARG A 176 11.32 2.62 -28.59
C ARG A 176 10.44 3.08 -27.42
N LEU A 177 10.72 4.27 -26.88
CA LEU A 177 9.93 4.83 -25.78
C LEU A 177 8.56 5.31 -26.23
N THR A 178 8.43 5.86 -27.44
CA THR A 178 7.12 6.17 -28.04
C THR A 178 6.27 4.91 -28.21
N VAL A 179 6.86 3.80 -28.67
CA VAL A 179 6.17 2.50 -28.77
C VAL A 179 5.74 2.02 -27.38
N SER A 180 6.64 2.04 -26.40
CA SER A 180 6.32 1.62 -25.03
C SER A 180 5.20 2.48 -24.43
N PHE A 181 5.24 3.79 -24.68
CA PHE A 181 4.21 4.73 -24.22
C PHE A 181 2.87 4.47 -24.90
N PHE A 182 2.85 4.29 -26.22
CA PHE A 182 1.65 3.95 -26.96
C PHE A 182 1.01 2.68 -26.39
N LYS A 183 1.78 1.60 -26.23
CA LYS A 183 1.30 0.35 -25.62
C LYS A 183 0.75 0.57 -24.21
N GLN A 184 1.44 1.33 -23.36
CA GLN A 184 0.98 1.67 -22.01
C GLN A 184 -0.29 2.50 -22.02
N LEU A 185 -0.43 3.44 -22.96
CA LEU A 185 -1.59 4.31 -23.09
C LEU A 185 -2.82 3.56 -23.59
N VAL A 186 -2.64 2.67 -24.58
CA VAL A 186 -3.69 1.74 -25.02
C VAL A 186 -4.13 0.82 -23.88
N TYR A 187 -3.16 0.25 -23.16
CA TYR A 187 -3.45 -0.60 -22.01
C TYR A 187 -4.21 0.19 -20.94
N ALA A 188 -3.75 1.38 -20.60
CA ALA A 188 -4.43 2.25 -19.63
C ALA A 188 -5.86 2.55 -20.09
N GLU A 189 -6.07 3.06 -21.30
CA GLU A 189 -7.43 3.40 -21.78
C GLU A 189 -8.37 2.20 -21.85
N SER A 190 -7.86 1.04 -22.27
CA SER A 190 -8.64 -0.21 -22.34
C SER A 190 -9.04 -0.74 -20.96
N THR A 191 -8.23 -0.50 -19.93
CA THR A 191 -8.38 -1.09 -18.58
C THR A 191 -8.96 -0.11 -17.55
N ASN A 192 -8.82 1.21 -17.76
CA ASN A 192 -9.18 2.28 -16.83
C ASN A 192 -10.69 2.59 -16.79
N LYS A 193 -11.50 1.92 -17.60
CA LYS A 193 -12.98 2.02 -17.58
C LYS A 193 -13.66 1.11 -16.54
N GLY A 194 -12.90 0.48 -15.62
CA GLY A 194 -13.40 -0.50 -14.66
C GLY A 194 -13.35 -0.04 -13.20
N VAL A 195 -14.50 0.26 -12.61
CA VAL A 195 -14.67 0.51 -11.15
C VAL A 195 -14.08 -0.63 -10.30
N ARG A 196 -14.09 -1.87 -10.82
CA ARG A 196 -13.54 -3.07 -10.16
C ARG A 196 -12.02 -3.03 -9.95
N ALA A 197 -11.27 -2.40 -10.86
CA ALA A 197 -9.81 -2.28 -10.71
C ALA A 197 -9.44 -1.34 -9.56
N HIS A 198 -10.16 -0.22 -9.43
CA HIS A 198 -10.00 0.72 -8.33
C HIS A 198 -10.43 0.15 -6.97
N ILE A 199 -11.49 -0.66 -6.94
CA ILE A 199 -11.91 -1.35 -5.72
C ILE A 199 -10.84 -2.36 -5.29
N LYS A 200 -10.30 -3.16 -6.21
CA LYS A 200 -9.25 -4.15 -5.89
C LYS A 200 -8.01 -3.49 -5.29
N GLU A 201 -7.47 -2.46 -5.95
CA GLU A 201 -6.27 -1.76 -5.49
C GLU A 201 -6.49 -1.12 -4.11
N ASN A 202 -7.68 -0.59 -3.84
CA ASN A 202 -8.03 -0.03 -2.52
C ASN A 202 -8.29 -1.10 -1.44
N THR A 203 -8.90 -2.23 -1.80
CA THR A 203 -9.16 -3.35 -0.88
C THR A 203 -7.87 -4.07 -0.49
N ASP A 204 -6.94 -4.24 -1.42
CA ASP A 204 -5.64 -4.86 -1.16
C ASP A 204 -4.82 -4.05 -0.14
N LEU A 205 -4.96 -2.72 -0.12
CA LEU A 205 -4.32 -1.85 0.86
C LEU A 205 -4.98 -1.91 2.24
N LEU A 206 -6.31 -1.94 2.29
CA LEU A 206 -7.03 -2.12 3.55
C LEU A 206 -6.68 -3.48 4.15
N ALA A 207 -6.61 -4.53 3.32
CA ALA A 207 -6.15 -5.85 3.73
C ALA A 207 -4.71 -5.78 4.25
N TYR A 208 -3.79 -5.17 3.51
CA TYR A 208 -2.39 -5.00 3.94
C TYR A 208 -2.29 -4.25 5.27
N GLN A 209 -3.06 -3.18 5.50
CA GLN A 209 -3.06 -2.45 6.77
C GLN A 209 -3.64 -3.25 7.93
N VAL A 210 -4.74 -3.97 7.72
CA VAL A 210 -5.33 -4.85 8.74
C VAL A 210 -4.31 -5.92 9.11
N ILE A 211 -3.65 -6.51 8.12
CA ILE A 211 -2.62 -7.54 8.31
C ILE A 211 -1.39 -6.95 9.02
N GLU A 212 -0.86 -5.79 8.60
CA GLU A 212 0.30 -5.15 9.24
C GLU A 212 0.01 -4.76 10.69
N HIS A 213 -1.16 -4.17 10.97
CA HIS A 213 -1.58 -3.80 12.33
C HIS A 213 -1.78 -5.03 13.22
N THR A 214 -2.49 -6.07 12.76
CA THR A 214 -2.69 -7.31 13.53
C THR A 214 -1.40 -8.12 13.68
N SER A 215 -0.48 -8.07 12.71
CA SER A 215 0.82 -8.75 12.80
C SER A 215 1.71 -8.18 13.91
N SER A 216 1.62 -6.88 14.21
CA SER A 216 2.36 -6.26 15.33
C SER A 216 1.87 -6.77 16.70
N VAL A 217 0.60 -7.15 16.79
CA VAL A 217 0.00 -7.77 17.97
C VAL A 217 0.31 -9.26 18.04
N GLY A 218 0.33 -9.95 16.89
CA GLY A 218 0.70 -11.37 16.75
C GLY A 218 2.15 -11.69 17.14
N LYS A 219 3.10 -10.78 16.87
CA LYS A 219 4.51 -10.94 17.28
C LYS A 219 4.71 -11.24 18.76
N LYS A 220 3.83 -10.71 19.64
CA LYS A 220 3.91 -10.91 21.09
C LYS A 220 3.55 -12.34 21.54
N TYR A 221 2.96 -13.15 20.65
CA TYR A 221 2.59 -14.54 20.94
C TYR A 221 3.61 -15.57 20.46
N ILE A 222 4.66 -15.13 19.76
CA ILE A 222 5.71 -16.02 19.25
C ILE A 222 6.78 -16.17 20.32
N THR A 223 6.87 -17.37 20.88
CA THR A 223 7.90 -17.69 21.86
C THR A 223 9.18 -18.12 21.14
N VAL A 224 10.25 -17.35 21.30
CA VAL A 224 11.54 -17.57 20.64
C VAL A 224 12.48 -18.39 21.54
N THR A 225 12.27 -18.37 22.85
CA THR A 225 13.15 -19.04 23.84
C THR A 225 12.39 -19.97 24.78
N LYS A 226 13.11 -20.94 25.38
CA LYS A 226 12.54 -21.88 26.37
C LYS A 226 11.88 -21.16 27.55
N LYS A 227 12.42 -20.03 28.00
CA LYS A 227 11.84 -19.20 29.07
C LYS A 227 10.49 -18.60 28.67
N GLN A 228 10.41 -18.03 27.46
CA GLN A 228 9.17 -17.46 26.92
C GLN A 228 8.08 -18.54 26.70
N TYR A 229 8.48 -19.78 26.40
CA TYR A 229 7.56 -20.92 26.32
C TYR A 229 6.87 -21.18 27.67
N PHE A 230 7.61 -21.24 28.77
CA PHE A 230 7.04 -21.41 30.11
C PHE A 230 6.20 -20.22 30.56
N GLU A 231 6.61 -19.00 30.24
CA GLU A 231 5.80 -17.79 30.49
C GLU A 231 4.47 -17.84 29.74
N SER A 232 4.45 -18.37 28.51
CA SER A 232 3.21 -18.54 27.73
C SER A 232 2.31 -19.63 28.29
N VAL A 233 2.87 -20.76 28.75
CA VAL A 233 2.10 -21.79 29.46
C VAL A 233 1.47 -21.22 30.73
N TRP A 234 2.22 -20.44 31.51
CA TRP A 234 1.71 -19.80 32.72
C TRP A 234 0.60 -18.77 32.43
N ALA A 235 0.77 -17.95 31.38
CA ALA A 235 -0.26 -17.02 30.93
C ALA A 235 -1.51 -17.74 30.43
N ALA A 236 -1.36 -18.90 29.78
CA ALA A 236 -2.47 -19.76 29.35
C ALA A 236 -3.21 -20.39 30.53
N MET A 237 -2.48 -20.86 31.55
CA MET A 237 -3.08 -21.37 32.78
C MET A 237 -3.91 -20.29 33.50
N LYS A 238 -3.40 -19.06 33.61
CA LYS A 238 -4.19 -17.92 34.16
C LYS A 238 -5.48 -17.69 33.37
N GLY A 239 -5.40 -17.73 32.04
CA GLY A 239 -6.58 -17.65 31.17
C GLY A 239 -7.55 -18.80 31.40
N GLY A 240 -7.05 -20.02 31.57
CA GLY A 240 -7.82 -21.20 31.94
C GLY A 240 -8.59 -21.02 33.25
N VAL A 241 -7.94 -20.52 34.30
CA VAL A 241 -8.59 -20.27 35.60
C VAL A 241 -9.74 -19.28 35.45
N ILE A 242 -9.54 -18.19 34.72
CA ILE A 242 -10.58 -17.18 34.49
C ILE A 242 -11.78 -17.78 33.75
N ILE A 243 -11.54 -18.64 32.76
CA ILE A 243 -12.62 -19.33 32.03
C ILE A 243 -13.34 -20.34 32.91
N VAL A 244 -12.63 -21.12 33.74
CA VAL A 244 -13.25 -22.05 34.69
C VAL A 244 -14.17 -21.31 35.67
N ILE A 245 -13.72 -20.18 36.21
CA ILE A 245 -14.56 -19.32 37.08
C ILE A 245 -15.80 -18.83 36.32
N ALA A 246 -15.65 -18.39 35.07
CA ALA A 246 -16.79 -17.96 34.25
C ALA A 246 -17.78 -19.10 33.98
N VAL A 247 -17.30 -20.33 33.79
CA VAL A 247 -18.14 -21.53 33.62
C VAL A 247 -18.88 -21.86 34.93
N ILE A 248 -18.23 -21.78 36.08
CA ILE A 248 -18.86 -21.99 37.39
C ILE A 248 -19.95 -20.94 37.63
N ILE A 249 -19.67 -19.65 37.38
CA ILE A 249 -20.67 -18.58 37.49
C ILE A 249 -21.83 -18.83 36.52
N LYS A 250 -21.56 -19.29 35.30
CA LYS A 250 -22.59 -19.66 34.33
C LYS A 250 -23.48 -20.80 34.85
N ALA A 251 -22.91 -21.81 35.51
CA ALA A 251 -23.65 -22.90 36.12
C ALA A 251 -24.61 -22.37 37.20
N PHE A 252 -24.11 -21.53 38.11
CA PHE A 252 -24.96 -20.89 39.12
C PHE A 252 -26.07 -20.01 38.53
N ILE A 253 -25.82 -19.30 37.43
CA ILE A 253 -26.87 -18.53 36.72
C ILE A 253 -27.93 -19.49 36.12
N GLY A 254 -27.52 -20.68 35.67
CA GLY A 254 -28.43 -21.71 35.13
C GLY A 254 -29.32 -22.36 36.18
N ASP A 255 -28.86 -22.44 37.43
CA ASP A 255 -29.61 -23.02 38.55
C ASP A 255 -30.63 -22.04 39.17
N ILE A 256 -30.76 -20.82 38.65
CA ILE A 256 -31.76 -19.86 39.13
C ILE A 256 -33.12 -20.20 38.52
N ASP A 257 -33.98 -20.81 39.33
CA ASP A 257 -35.36 -21.13 38.95
C ASP A 257 -36.18 -19.89 38.60
N GLY A 258 -36.95 -19.96 37.51
CA GLY A 258 -37.87 -18.91 37.09
C GLY A 258 -37.29 -17.83 36.17
N LEU A 259 -36.04 -17.96 35.72
CA LEU A 259 -35.45 -17.00 34.79
C LEU A 259 -35.98 -17.20 33.35
N ALA A 260 -36.56 -16.14 32.78
CA ALA A 260 -36.99 -16.15 31.38
C ALA A 260 -35.78 -16.20 30.41
N LEU A 261 -36.04 -16.55 29.14
CA LEU A 261 -35.01 -16.73 28.10
C LEU A 261 -34.13 -15.48 27.87
N LEU A 262 -34.72 -14.28 27.93
CA LEU A 262 -34.02 -13.03 27.62
C LEU A 262 -33.07 -12.59 28.75
N PRO A 263 -33.50 -12.55 30.04
CA PRO A 263 -32.59 -12.28 31.15
C PRO A 263 -31.45 -13.30 31.29
N SER A 264 -31.69 -14.59 31.00
CA SER A 264 -30.66 -15.63 31.11
C SER A 264 -29.60 -15.47 30.02
N ALA A 265 -30.01 -15.22 28.79
CA ALA A 265 -29.10 -14.89 27.69
C ALA A 265 -28.26 -13.64 28.00
N LEU A 266 -28.86 -12.60 28.59
CA LEU A 266 -28.17 -11.37 28.95
C LEU A 266 -27.12 -11.62 30.06
N LEU A 267 -27.47 -12.34 31.12
CA LEU A 267 -26.53 -12.69 32.20
C LEU A 267 -25.37 -13.57 31.71
N TYR A 268 -25.64 -14.54 30.84
CA TYR A 268 -24.58 -15.32 30.20
C TYR A 268 -23.65 -14.46 29.35
N SER A 269 -24.21 -13.56 28.54
CA SER A 269 -23.40 -12.67 27.70
C SER A 269 -22.52 -11.74 28.53
N LEU A 270 -23.05 -11.19 29.64
CA LEU A 270 -22.33 -10.28 30.53
C LEU A 270 -21.21 -11.01 31.27
N ASN A 271 -21.46 -12.23 31.75
CA ASN A 271 -20.48 -13.06 32.43
C ASN A 271 -19.27 -13.37 31.51
N TYR A 272 -19.53 -13.82 30.27
CA TYR A 272 -18.45 -14.08 29.32
C TYR A 272 -17.74 -12.80 28.86
N ALA A 273 -18.48 -11.69 28.66
CA ALA A 273 -17.87 -10.40 28.34
C ALA A 273 -16.91 -9.94 29.45
N ALA A 274 -17.32 -10.03 30.71
CA ALA A 274 -16.48 -9.72 31.87
C ALA A 274 -15.24 -10.61 31.91
N ALA A 275 -15.38 -11.92 31.72
CA ALA A 275 -14.25 -12.86 31.65
C ALA A 275 -13.24 -12.47 30.56
N PHE A 276 -13.72 -12.06 29.37
CA PHE A 276 -12.85 -11.62 28.28
C PHE A 276 -12.14 -10.30 28.55
N VAL A 277 -12.79 -9.36 29.25
CA VAL A 277 -12.15 -8.11 29.70
C VAL A 277 -11.05 -8.41 30.71
N VAL A 278 -11.30 -9.30 31.68
CA VAL A 278 -10.29 -9.71 32.67
C VAL A 278 -9.10 -10.39 31.99
N ILE A 279 -9.34 -11.30 31.04
CA ILE A 279 -8.27 -11.93 30.24
C ILE A 279 -7.44 -10.86 29.50
N TYR A 280 -8.10 -9.86 28.90
CA TYR A 280 -7.43 -8.80 28.16
C TYR A 280 -6.54 -7.93 29.06
N VAL A 281 -7.06 -7.46 30.20
CA VAL A 281 -6.34 -6.58 31.13
C VAL A 281 -5.21 -7.31 31.85
N THR A 282 -5.38 -8.60 32.16
CA THR A 282 -4.35 -9.42 32.83
C THR A 282 -3.28 -9.95 31.87
N HIS A 283 -3.39 -9.66 30.57
CA HIS A 283 -2.54 -10.24 29.52
C HIS A 283 -2.49 -11.78 29.56
N SER A 284 -3.58 -12.41 29.97
CA SER A 284 -3.71 -13.87 29.99
C SER A 284 -3.93 -14.39 28.56
N ALA A 285 -3.48 -15.62 28.29
CA ALA A 285 -3.60 -16.22 26.97
C ALA A 285 -4.84 -17.13 26.90
N LEU A 286 -5.50 -17.12 25.75
CA LEU A 286 -6.60 -18.02 25.44
C LEU A 286 -6.39 -18.57 24.05
N ALA A 287 -6.28 -19.90 23.94
CA ALA A 287 -5.95 -20.59 22.69
C ALA A 287 -6.90 -20.21 21.55
N THR A 288 -8.19 -19.99 21.81
CA THR A 288 -9.20 -19.67 20.78
C THR A 288 -9.04 -18.29 20.14
N LYS A 289 -8.31 -17.36 20.77
CA LYS A 289 -8.01 -16.03 20.19
C LYS A 289 -6.77 -16.02 19.30
N GLN A 290 -5.92 -17.04 19.41
CA GLN A 290 -4.60 -17.02 18.80
C GLN A 290 -4.62 -17.38 17.29
N PRO A 291 -5.43 -18.33 16.75
CA PRO A 291 -5.45 -18.65 15.31
C PRO A 291 -5.77 -17.45 14.40
N SER A 292 -6.74 -16.62 14.76
CA SER A 292 -7.11 -15.42 13.99
C SER A 292 -6.01 -14.35 14.01
N MET A 293 -5.32 -14.20 15.14
CA MET A 293 -4.27 -13.19 15.34
C MET A 293 -2.94 -13.56 14.67
N THR A 294 -2.75 -14.85 14.39
CA THR A 294 -1.51 -15.40 13.83
C THR A 294 -1.59 -15.60 12.32
N ALA A 295 -2.79 -15.74 11.76
CA ALA A 295 -3.03 -15.76 10.31
C ALA A 295 -2.45 -14.53 9.60
N SER A 296 -2.62 -13.33 10.17
CA SER A 296 -2.04 -12.10 9.62
C SER A 296 -0.50 -12.08 9.65
N TYR A 297 0.11 -12.74 10.64
CA TYR A 297 1.57 -12.84 10.71
C TYR A 297 2.12 -13.77 9.63
N ILE A 298 1.46 -14.91 9.41
CA ILE A 298 1.78 -15.84 8.32
C ILE A 298 1.58 -15.16 6.96
N ALA A 299 0.47 -14.43 6.78
CA ALA A 299 0.21 -13.68 5.56
C ALA A 299 1.32 -12.65 5.29
N ASN A 300 1.81 -11.94 6.31
CA ASN A 300 2.94 -11.01 6.16
C ASN A 300 4.27 -11.70 5.87
N ALA A 301 4.54 -12.88 6.46
CA ALA A 301 5.74 -13.66 6.14
C ALA A 301 5.73 -14.18 4.70
N LEU A 302 4.54 -14.47 4.16
CA LEU A 302 4.36 -14.95 2.78
C LEU A 302 4.20 -13.81 1.75
N SER A 303 3.91 -12.59 2.20
CA SER A 303 3.79 -11.40 1.34
C SER A 303 5.20 -10.92 0.98
N GLY A 304 5.77 -11.48 -0.08
CA GLY A 304 7.10 -11.14 -0.57
C GLY A 304 7.31 -9.62 -0.70
N LYS A 305 8.42 -9.12 -0.15
CA LYS A 305 8.83 -7.71 -0.32
C LYS A 305 9.24 -7.46 -1.78
N GLU A 306 8.32 -6.99 -2.61
CA GLU A 306 8.46 -6.30 -3.92
C GLU A 306 9.51 -6.75 -4.99
N LYS A 307 10.51 -7.60 -4.71
CA LYS A 307 11.49 -8.14 -5.67
C LYS A 307 12.11 -9.45 -5.16
N GLY A 308 11.66 -10.58 -5.74
CA GLY A 308 12.39 -11.85 -5.73
C GLY A 308 12.19 -12.73 -4.49
N GLU A 309 11.63 -13.92 -4.74
CA GLU A 309 11.45 -15.10 -3.88
C GLU A 309 10.90 -14.90 -2.46
N VAL A 310 9.75 -15.53 -2.21
CA VAL A 310 9.24 -15.74 -0.85
C VAL A 310 10.29 -16.54 -0.10
N ASP A 311 10.79 -16.01 1.02
CA ASP A 311 11.66 -16.75 1.94
C ASP A 311 10.81 -17.81 2.66
N LEU A 312 10.61 -18.93 1.96
CA LEU A 312 9.82 -20.06 2.44
C LEU A 312 10.42 -20.68 3.70
N GLU A 313 11.73 -20.51 3.90
CA GLU A 313 12.44 -21.00 5.08
C GLU A 313 12.06 -20.16 6.30
N GLU A 314 12.15 -18.83 6.22
CA GLU A 314 11.72 -17.92 7.31
C GLU A 314 10.21 -18.07 7.62
N ALA A 315 9.39 -18.28 6.60
CA ALA A 315 7.95 -18.53 6.75
C ALA A 315 7.67 -19.88 7.44
N ALA A 316 8.35 -20.96 7.05
CA ALA A 316 8.21 -22.27 7.67
C ALA A 316 8.64 -22.24 9.15
N ASP A 317 9.78 -21.60 9.43
CA ASP A 317 10.32 -21.47 10.78
C ASP A 317 9.38 -20.68 11.70
N THR A 318 8.75 -19.65 11.14
CA THR A 318 7.67 -18.88 11.78
C THR A 318 6.46 -19.77 12.10
N ILE A 319 5.97 -20.55 11.14
CA ILE A 319 4.81 -21.44 11.33
C ILE A 319 5.08 -22.49 12.41
N ILE A 320 6.28 -23.07 12.44
CA ILE A 320 6.68 -24.07 13.44
C ILE A 320 6.68 -23.46 14.85
N ARG A 321 7.29 -22.28 15.03
CA ARG A 321 7.31 -21.59 16.33
C ARG A 321 5.89 -21.27 16.79
N LEU A 322 5.06 -20.83 15.87
CA LEU A 322 3.67 -20.48 16.12
C LEU A 322 2.85 -21.70 16.54
N SER A 323 2.98 -22.82 15.83
CA SER A 323 2.32 -24.08 16.18
C SER A 323 2.70 -24.56 17.59
N ARG A 324 3.98 -24.43 17.97
CA ARG A 324 4.45 -24.77 19.33
C ARG A 324 3.83 -23.86 20.40
N SER A 325 3.72 -22.55 20.16
CA SER A 325 3.08 -21.62 21.10
C SER A 325 1.56 -21.85 21.22
N GLN A 326 0.89 -22.19 20.12
CA GLN A 326 -0.53 -22.54 20.09
C GLN A 326 -0.80 -23.82 20.90
N PHE A 327 0.01 -24.84 20.69
CA PHE A 327 -0.08 -26.10 21.42
C PHE A 327 0.15 -25.90 22.93
N ALA A 328 1.13 -25.06 23.30
CA ALA A 328 1.38 -24.68 24.69
C ALA A 328 0.18 -23.96 25.33
N SER A 329 -0.50 -23.08 24.59
CA SER A 329 -1.70 -22.40 25.09
C SER A 329 -2.88 -23.36 25.27
N VAL A 330 -3.09 -24.29 24.33
CA VAL A 330 -4.14 -25.31 24.47
C VAL A 330 -3.87 -26.17 25.71
N LEU A 331 -2.64 -26.66 25.88
CA LEU A 331 -2.25 -27.45 27.04
C LEU A 331 -2.41 -26.68 28.35
N GLY A 332 -1.95 -25.43 28.43
CA GLY A 332 -2.07 -24.62 29.65
C GLY A 332 -3.52 -24.40 30.08
N ASN A 333 -4.41 -24.11 29.13
CA ASN A 333 -5.84 -23.98 29.41
C ASN A 333 -6.47 -25.32 29.82
N LEU A 334 -6.10 -26.43 29.17
CA LEU A 334 -6.66 -27.77 29.43
C LEU A 334 -6.20 -28.34 30.78
N ILE A 335 -4.93 -28.16 31.16
CA ILE A 335 -4.40 -28.61 32.45
C ILE A 335 -5.21 -28.03 33.60
N VAL A 336 -5.55 -26.74 33.54
CA VAL A 336 -6.35 -26.08 34.58
C VAL A 336 -7.77 -26.63 34.60
N PHE A 337 -8.37 -26.85 33.44
CA PHE A 337 -9.71 -27.45 33.35
C PHE A 337 -9.78 -28.88 33.87
N CYS A 338 -8.71 -29.68 33.72
CA CYS A 338 -8.67 -31.04 34.25
C CYS A 338 -8.28 -31.11 35.74
N ALA A 339 -7.68 -30.05 36.29
CA ALA A 339 -7.18 -30.00 37.67
C ALA A 339 -8.18 -29.39 38.66
N LEU A 340 -9.15 -28.60 38.18
CA LEU A 340 -10.29 -28.06 38.94
C LEU A 340 -11.56 -28.81 38.55
#